data_AF-A0A7G7CPA7-F1
#
_entry.id   AF-A0A7G7CPA7-F1
#
_cell.length_a   1.000
_cell.length_b   1.000
_cell.length_c   1.000
_cell.angle_alpha   90.00
_cell.angle_beta   90.00
_cell.angle_gamma   90.00
#
_symmetry.space_group_name_H-M   'P 1'
#
loop_
_entity.id
_entity.type
_entity.pdbx_description
1 polymer ?
#
loop_
_entity_poly.entity_id
_entity_poly.type
_entity_poly.pdbx_seq_one_letter_code
_entity_poly.pdbx_strand_id
1 'polypeptide(L)'
;MSFLIRVLLPDSPGSLGQLADAIGLIDGNIQSVDIVQNFPDGTVMDDMVVALPKGTMADELITAASSVPNVEVDSIRPFVGTIDRRGHIALLARVAQAQSRDDALRTLVDGLPSAMTSTWAIVADSTAPMHRVVSSDAAPTDDGTVPENPKLNSPRTLHRDNDPWVPEPWTLLDSALAVAPVGPDGLVVILGRTGGPDYLASEVEHLGNIGSIVGATLR
;
A
#
# COMPACT_ATOMS: atom_id res chain seq x y z
N MET A 1 13.24 6.53 -16.33
CA MET A 1 12.09 5.75 -15.80
C MET A 1 11.88 6.19 -14.36
N SER A 2 10.68 6.06 -13.80
CA SER A 2 10.44 6.38 -12.39
C SER A 2 10.53 5.13 -11.52
N PHE A 3 11.10 5.31 -10.34
CA PHE A 3 11.21 4.29 -9.30
C PHE A 3 10.56 4.81 -8.03
N LEU A 4 9.89 3.93 -7.32
CA LEU A 4 9.50 4.18 -5.94
C LEU A 4 10.54 3.53 -5.04
N ILE A 5 11.24 4.36 -4.28
CA ILE A 5 12.21 3.93 -3.28
C ILE A 5 11.65 4.22 -1.89
N ARG A 6 11.70 3.21 -1.01
CA ARG A 6 11.37 3.32 0.41
C ARG A 6 12.67 3.33 1.19
N VAL A 7 12.85 4.35 2.03
CA VAL A 7 14.10 4.56 2.79
C VAL A 7 13.81 4.83 4.25
N LEU A 8 14.61 4.22 5.12
CA LEU A 8 14.69 4.57 6.54
C LEU A 8 15.80 5.61 6.71
N LEU A 9 15.52 6.71 7.39
CA LEU A 9 16.49 7.77 7.64
C LEU A 9 16.27 8.44 9.01
N PRO A 10 17.26 9.17 9.55
CA PRO A 10 17.09 9.90 10.80
C PRO A 10 16.08 11.05 10.65
N ASP A 11 15.16 11.19 11.61
CA ASP A 11 14.22 12.30 11.70
C ASP A 11 14.91 13.51 12.39
N SER A 12 15.91 14.07 11.71
CA SER A 12 16.68 15.21 12.20
C SER A 12 16.95 16.23 11.09
N PRO A 13 17.10 17.53 11.44
CA PRO A 13 17.27 18.58 10.45
C PRO A 13 18.43 18.30 9.49
N GLY A 14 18.12 18.33 8.18
CA GLY A 14 19.09 18.15 7.11
C GLY A 14 19.25 16.70 6.61
N SER A 15 18.73 15.68 7.30
CA SER A 15 18.85 14.27 6.87
C SER A 15 18.24 14.04 5.49
N LEU A 16 16.98 14.47 5.29
CA LEU A 16 16.32 14.40 3.98
C LEU A 16 17.06 15.24 2.91
N GLY A 17 17.66 16.36 3.31
CA GLY A 17 18.42 17.22 2.40
C GLY A 17 19.69 16.53 1.88
N GLN A 18 20.41 15.80 2.74
CA GLN A 18 21.59 15.02 2.35
C GLN A 18 21.21 13.89 1.38
N LEU A 19 20.09 13.20 1.65
CA LEU A 19 19.57 12.19 0.73
C LEU A 19 19.18 12.79 -0.63
N ALA A 20 18.50 13.93 -0.62
CA ALA A 20 18.12 14.62 -1.86
C ALA A 20 19.35 15.06 -2.67
N ASP A 21 20.41 15.54 -2.01
CA ASP A 21 21.67 15.91 -2.66
C ASP A 21 22.36 14.69 -3.30
N ALA A 22 22.44 13.56 -2.57
CA ALA A 22 23.01 12.32 -3.09
C ALA A 22 22.24 11.78 -4.31
N ILE A 23 20.91 11.84 -4.30
CA ILE A 23 20.07 11.49 -5.45
C ILE A 23 20.32 12.46 -6.62
N GLY A 24 20.52 13.75 -6.34
CA GLY A 24 20.85 14.76 -7.34
C GLY A 24 22.18 14.52 -8.04
N LEU A 25 23.19 13.94 -7.37
CA LEU A 25 24.50 13.64 -7.96
C LEU A 25 24.46 12.58 -9.07
N ILE A 26 23.41 11.75 -9.09
CA ILE A 26 23.16 10.78 -10.17
C ILE A 26 22.11 11.28 -11.17
N ASP A 27 21.86 12.60 -11.19
CA ASP A 27 20.82 13.27 -11.99
C ASP A 27 19.40 12.74 -11.71
N GLY A 28 19.17 12.19 -10.52
CA GLY A 28 17.85 11.71 -10.08
C GLY A 28 16.91 12.88 -9.77
N ASN A 29 15.74 12.87 -10.40
CA ASN A 29 14.70 13.88 -10.17
C ASN A 29 13.64 13.36 -9.20
N ILE A 30 13.60 13.88 -7.99
CA ILE A 30 12.58 13.54 -7.00
C ILE A 30 11.25 14.20 -7.39
N GLN A 31 10.27 13.37 -7.78
CA GLN A 31 8.95 13.79 -8.23
C GLN A 31 7.95 13.94 -7.09
N SER A 32 8.10 13.13 -6.04
CA SER A 32 7.28 13.20 -4.82
C SER A 32 8.02 12.56 -3.64
N VAL A 33 7.72 13.03 -2.44
CA VAL A 33 8.19 12.47 -1.17
C VAL A 33 6.99 12.37 -0.24
N ASP A 34 6.87 11.24 0.46
CA ASP A 34 5.86 11.03 1.49
C ASP A 34 6.45 10.37 2.73
N ILE A 35 6.17 10.94 3.90
CA ILE A 35 6.48 10.30 5.17
C ILE A 35 5.44 9.21 5.41
N VAL A 36 5.89 7.96 5.45
CA VAL A 36 5.04 6.79 5.67
C VAL A 36 4.88 6.53 7.16
N GLN A 37 5.98 6.49 7.92
CA GLN A 37 5.92 6.20 9.36
C GLN A 37 7.04 6.91 10.12
N ASN A 38 6.68 7.57 11.23
CA ASN A 38 7.64 8.02 12.23
C ASN A 38 7.82 6.91 13.27
N PHE A 39 9.08 6.59 13.58
CA PHE A 39 9.40 5.60 14.60
C PHE A 39 9.76 6.28 15.94
N PRO A 40 9.49 5.64 17.08
CA PRO A 40 9.82 6.21 18.40
C PRO A 40 11.32 6.39 18.67
N ASP A 41 12.19 5.75 17.89
CA ASP A 41 13.64 5.82 18.02
C ASP A 41 14.28 7.03 17.32
N GLY A 42 13.45 7.91 16.72
CA GLY A 42 13.91 9.09 16.01
C GLY A 42 14.31 8.82 14.55
N THR A 43 13.86 7.70 13.98
CA THR A 43 13.92 7.44 12.54
C THR A 43 12.56 7.65 11.87
N VAL A 44 12.57 7.79 10.55
CA VAL A 44 11.38 7.93 9.72
C VAL A 44 11.51 7.04 8.49
N MET A 45 10.40 6.44 8.06
CA MET A 45 10.30 5.77 6.76
C MET A 45 9.67 6.73 5.75
N ASP A 46 10.42 7.01 4.68
CA ASP A 46 9.96 7.85 3.57
C ASP A 46 9.83 7.05 2.27
N ASP A 47 8.74 7.29 1.55
CA ASP A 47 8.53 6.84 0.18
C ASP A 47 8.84 7.99 -0.79
N MET A 48 9.70 7.74 -1.78
CA MET A 48 10.07 8.74 -2.78
C MET A 48 9.89 8.20 -4.19
N VAL A 49 9.27 8.99 -5.06
CA VAL A 49 9.26 8.70 -6.50
C VAL A 49 10.41 9.46 -7.13
N VAL A 50 11.35 8.73 -7.71
CA VAL A 50 12.54 9.29 -8.34
C VAL A 50 12.55 8.92 -9.81
N ALA A 51 12.53 9.93 -10.68
CA ALA A 51 12.76 9.75 -12.11
C ALA A 51 14.25 9.77 -12.41
N LEU A 52 14.75 8.66 -12.95
CA LEU A 52 16.14 8.54 -13.40
C LEU A 52 16.27 8.83 -14.90
N PRO A 53 17.38 9.45 -15.34
CA PRO A 53 17.66 9.69 -16.75
C PRO A 53 17.86 8.38 -17.51
N LYS A 54 17.87 8.47 -18.84
CA LYS A 54 18.10 7.28 -19.69
C LYS A 54 19.53 6.79 -19.49
N GLY A 55 19.68 5.49 -19.21
CA GLY A 55 20.98 4.84 -19.04
C GLY A 55 21.38 4.65 -17.58
N THR A 56 20.82 5.44 -16.66
CA THR A 56 21.03 5.27 -15.20
C THR A 56 20.27 4.06 -14.70
N MET A 57 20.97 3.19 -13.96
CA MET A 57 20.40 1.95 -13.42
C MET A 57 19.74 2.19 -12.05
N ALA A 58 18.80 1.33 -11.67
CA ALA A 58 18.16 1.39 -10.35
C ALA A 58 19.18 1.25 -9.20
N ASP A 59 20.22 0.43 -9.40
CA ASP A 59 21.29 0.20 -8.42
C ASP A 59 22.10 1.46 -8.10
N GLU A 60 22.19 2.42 -9.04
CA GLU A 60 22.83 3.71 -8.78
C GLU A 60 22.03 4.52 -7.75
N LEU A 61 20.70 4.43 -7.78
CA LEU A 61 19.84 5.08 -6.79
C LEU A 61 20.00 4.44 -5.40
N ILE A 62 20.12 3.12 -5.34
CA ILE A 62 20.42 2.40 -4.09
C ILE A 62 21.77 2.84 -3.56
N THR A 63 22.79 2.84 -4.43
CA THR A 63 24.17 3.23 -4.07
C THR A 63 24.23 4.67 -3.57
N ALA A 64 23.53 5.60 -4.23
CA ALA A 64 23.46 6.99 -3.82
C ALA A 64 22.79 7.14 -2.45
N ALA A 65 21.63 6.50 -2.23
CA ALA A 65 20.93 6.56 -0.95
C ALA A 65 21.77 5.95 0.19
N SER A 66 22.34 4.76 0.00
CA SER A 66 23.18 4.09 0.99
C SER A 66 24.54 4.78 1.23
N SER A 67 24.93 5.75 0.42
CA SER A 67 26.12 6.57 0.66
C SER A 67 25.91 7.60 1.77
N VAL A 68 24.65 7.91 2.09
CA VAL A 68 24.29 8.88 3.14
C VAL A 68 24.31 8.20 4.51
N PRO A 69 25.01 8.76 5.51
CA PRO A 69 25.11 8.15 6.82
C PRO A 69 23.74 7.89 7.45
N ASN A 70 23.54 6.67 7.96
CA ASN A 70 22.32 6.20 8.62
C ASN A 70 21.07 6.19 7.74
N VAL A 71 21.22 6.21 6.41
CA VAL A 71 20.12 5.95 5.46
C VAL A 71 20.18 4.50 5.02
N GLU A 72 19.05 3.80 5.13
CA GLU A 72 18.88 2.43 4.68
C GLU A 72 17.80 2.37 3.61
N VAL A 73 18.05 1.59 2.55
CA VAL A 73 17.07 1.35 1.49
C VAL A 73 16.29 0.09 1.84
N ASP A 74 15.01 0.25 2.15
CA ASP A 74 14.11 -0.86 2.47
C ASP A 74 13.62 -1.56 1.19
N SER A 75 13.20 -0.78 0.19
CA SER A 75 12.80 -1.34 -1.10
C SER A 75 12.95 -0.36 -2.25
N ILE A 76 13.12 -0.90 -3.45
CA ILE A 76 13.09 -0.15 -4.71
C ILE A 76 12.28 -0.93 -5.74
N ARG A 77 11.38 -0.25 -6.46
CA ARG A 77 10.61 -0.87 -7.54
C ARG A 77 10.33 0.10 -8.67
N PRO A 78 10.20 -0.38 -9.92
CA PRO A 78 9.67 0.43 -11.00
C PRO A 78 8.31 0.99 -10.61
N PHE A 79 8.07 2.27 -10.92
CA PHE A 79 6.84 2.96 -10.55
C PHE A 79 6.30 3.76 -11.73
N VAL A 80 4.98 3.64 -11.93
CA VAL A 80 4.24 4.40 -12.94
C VAL A 80 3.19 5.21 -12.20
N GLY A 81 3.32 6.53 -12.23
CA GLY A 81 2.44 7.47 -11.54
C GLY A 81 3.21 8.42 -10.62
N THR A 82 2.49 9.00 -9.66
CA THR A 82 3.02 9.84 -8.58
C THR A 82 2.50 9.32 -7.24
N ILE A 83 3.24 9.46 -6.12
CA ILE A 83 2.64 9.29 -4.78
C ILE A 83 1.70 10.48 -4.60
N ASP A 84 0.44 10.32 -4.99
CA ASP A 84 -0.54 11.39 -4.93
C ASP A 84 -1.55 11.11 -3.82
N ARG A 85 -1.40 11.81 -2.69
CA ARG A 85 -2.43 11.85 -1.64
C ARG A 85 -3.76 12.40 -2.15
N ARG A 86 -3.78 13.18 -3.25
CA ARG A 86 -5.04 13.56 -3.92
C ARG A 86 -5.70 12.35 -4.57
N GLY A 87 -4.96 11.30 -4.91
CA GLY A 87 -5.48 10.02 -5.39
C GLY A 87 -6.39 9.35 -4.37
N HIS A 88 -6.10 9.46 -3.06
CA HIS A 88 -6.98 8.96 -2.00
C HIS A 88 -8.29 9.73 -1.94
N ILE A 89 -8.22 11.06 -1.93
CA ILE A 89 -9.40 11.92 -1.88
C ILE A 89 -10.23 11.76 -3.16
N ALA A 90 -9.60 11.68 -4.33
CA ALA A 90 -10.26 11.44 -5.60
C ALA A 90 -10.93 10.05 -5.64
N LEU A 91 -10.29 9.02 -5.11
CA LEU A 91 -10.89 7.70 -4.93
C LEU A 91 -12.14 7.78 -4.06
N LEU A 92 -12.04 8.37 -2.86
CA LEU A 92 -13.17 8.53 -1.95
C LEU A 92 -14.30 9.34 -2.58
N ALA A 93 -13.98 10.41 -3.31
CA ALA A 93 -14.97 11.22 -4.02
C ALA A 93 -15.68 10.41 -5.12
N ARG A 94 -14.95 9.58 -5.88
CA ARG A 94 -15.54 8.69 -6.89
C ARG A 94 -16.44 7.64 -6.26
N VAL A 95 -16.00 7.01 -5.15
CA VAL A 95 -16.82 6.06 -4.39
C VAL A 95 -18.10 6.72 -3.89
N ALA A 96 -18.02 7.94 -3.36
CA ALA A 96 -19.18 8.69 -2.88
C ALA A 96 -20.15 9.15 -4.01
N GLN A 97 -19.70 9.17 -5.26
CA GLN A 97 -20.51 9.50 -6.44
C GLN A 97 -21.08 8.26 -7.14
N ALA A 98 -20.73 7.06 -6.68
CA ALA A 98 -21.22 5.81 -7.26
C ALA A 98 -22.74 5.71 -7.18
N GLN A 99 -23.35 5.06 -8.16
CA GLN A 99 -24.81 5.01 -8.30
C GLN A 99 -25.45 3.86 -7.51
N SER A 100 -24.65 2.90 -7.05
CA SER A 100 -25.08 1.75 -6.26
C SER A 100 -23.96 1.24 -5.35
N ARG A 101 -24.31 0.36 -4.40
CA ARG A 101 -23.32 -0.31 -3.54
C ARG A 101 -22.29 -1.10 -4.34
N ASP A 102 -22.72 -1.84 -5.35
CA ASP A 102 -21.83 -2.64 -6.19
C ASP A 102 -20.87 -1.76 -7.02
N ASP A 103 -21.37 -0.63 -7.53
CA ASP A 103 -20.56 0.36 -8.26
C ASP A 103 -19.53 1.03 -7.34
N ALA A 104 -19.93 1.34 -6.10
CA ALA A 104 -19.04 1.89 -5.08
C ALA A 104 -17.92 0.90 -4.70
N LEU A 105 -18.27 -0.37 -4.47
CA LEU A 105 -17.30 -1.42 -4.13
C LEU A 105 -16.36 -1.74 -5.30
N ARG A 106 -16.86 -1.76 -6.54
CA ARG A 106 -16.04 -1.89 -7.75
C ARG A 106 -15.05 -0.73 -7.86
N THR A 107 -15.56 0.50 -7.76
CA THR A 107 -14.75 1.72 -7.80
C THR A 107 -13.67 1.71 -6.73
N LEU A 108 -13.97 1.21 -5.54
CA LEU A 108 -13.03 1.05 -4.44
C LEU A 108 -11.89 0.09 -4.81
N VAL A 109 -12.20 -1.16 -5.19
CA VAL A 109 -11.15 -2.16 -5.47
C VAL A 109 -10.30 -1.81 -6.68
N ASP A 110 -10.85 -1.13 -7.67
CA ASP A 110 -10.09 -0.71 -8.85
C ASP A 110 -9.11 0.44 -8.53
N GLY A 111 -9.48 1.32 -7.59
CA GLY A 111 -8.65 2.48 -7.24
C GLY A 111 -7.66 2.24 -6.09
N LEU A 112 -7.97 1.32 -5.18
CA LEU A 112 -7.15 1.05 -3.99
C LEU A 112 -5.70 0.64 -4.29
N PRO A 113 -5.41 -0.23 -5.28
CA PRO A 113 -4.03 -0.61 -5.59
C PRO A 113 -3.14 0.59 -5.89
N SER A 114 -3.62 1.52 -6.70
CA SER A 114 -2.88 2.76 -7.01
C SER A 114 -2.81 3.71 -5.81
N ALA A 115 -3.87 3.80 -5.00
CA ALA A 115 -3.91 4.67 -3.83
C ALA A 115 -2.93 4.20 -2.74
N MET A 116 -2.90 2.90 -2.44
CA MET A 116 -2.17 2.32 -1.32
C MET A 116 -0.85 1.67 -1.74
N THR A 117 -0.37 1.99 -2.94
CA THR A 117 0.85 1.43 -3.53
C THR A 117 0.91 -0.10 -3.39
N SER A 118 -0.22 -0.73 -3.72
CA SER A 118 -0.48 -2.15 -3.60
C SER A 118 -0.69 -2.74 -4.99
N THR A 119 -0.62 -4.05 -5.13
CA THR A 119 -0.74 -4.73 -6.43
C THR A 119 -2.20 -5.04 -6.74
N TRP A 120 -2.97 -5.43 -5.73
CA TRP A 120 -4.36 -5.83 -5.89
C TRP A 120 -5.20 -5.56 -4.65
N ALA A 121 -6.52 -5.56 -4.84
CA ALA A 121 -7.50 -5.39 -3.79
C ALA A 121 -8.68 -6.37 -3.96
N ILE A 122 -9.22 -6.83 -2.84
CA ILE A 122 -10.40 -7.68 -2.74
C ILE A 122 -11.32 -7.08 -1.69
N VAL A 123 -12.62 -7.00 -1.97
CA VAL A 123 -13.65 -6.85 -0.94
C VAL A 123 -14.33 -8.20 -0.76
N ALA A 124 -14.45 -8.63 0.49
CA ALA A 124 -15.13 -9.84 0.87
C ALA A 124 -16.19 -9.53 1.94
N ASP A 125 -17.24 -10.34 1.95
CA ASP A 125 -18.18 -10.40 3.06
C ASP A 125 -17.63 -11.43 4.04
N SER A 126 -17.32 -11.00 5.26
CA SER A 126 -16.79 -11.85 6.33
C SER A 126 -17.89 -12.50 7.18
N THR A 127 -19.17 -12.29 6.86
CA THR A 127 -20.26 -13.06 7.48
C THR A 127 -20.15 -14.51 7.02
N ALA A 128 -20.27 -15.46 7.95
CA ALA A 128 -20.03 -16.87 7.64
C ALA A 128 -21.16 -17.41 6.73
N PRO A 129 -20.84 -18.08 5.60
CA PRO A 129 -19.49 -18.32 5.05
C PRO A 129 -18.86 -17.10 4.36
N MET A 130 -17.58 -16.83 4.64
CA MET A 130 -16.87 -15.71 4.00
C MET A 130 -16.79 -15.94 2.50
N HIS A 131 -17.12 -14.92 1.71
CA HIS A 131 -17.03 -14.99 0.26
C HIS A 131 -16.56 -13.67 -0.37
N ARG A 132 -15.89 -13.79 -1.52
CA ARG A 132 -15.47 -12.64 -2.32
C ARG A 132 -16.67 -11.94 -2.91
N VAL A 133 -16.81 -10.63 -2.68
CA VAL A 133 -17.85 -9.79 -3.26
C VAL A 133 -17.35 -9.17 -4.56
N VAL A 134 -16.15 -8.58 -4.53
CA VAL A 134 -15.54 -7.94 -5.70
C VAL A 134 -14.02 -7.93 -5.59
N SER A 135 -13.31 -7.90 -6.71
CA SER A 135 -11.84 -7.81 -6.74
C SER A 135 -11.37 -6.97 -7.91
N SER A 136 -10.17 -6.39 -7.76
CA SER A 136 -9.42 -5.77 -8.86
C SER A 136 -8.93 -6.83 -9.86
N ASP A 137 -8.63 -6.42 -11.09
CA ASP A 137 -8.17 -7.32 -12.15
C ASP A 137 -6.90 -8.12 -11.80
N ALA A 138 -5.97 -7.52 -11.05
CA ALA A 138 -4.71 -8.16 -10.66
C ALA A 138 -4.83 -9.06 -9.43
N ALA A 139 -6.03 -9.20 -8.85
CA ALA A 139 -6.22 -10.03 -7.67
C ALA A 139 -6.04 -11.53 -7.99
N PRO A 140 -5.45 -12.32 -7.08
CA PRO A 140 -5.36 -13.76 -7.25
C PRO A 140 -6.71 -14.40 -7.53
N THR A 141 -6.71 -15.42 -8.39
CA THR A 141 -7.92 -16.19 -8.70
C THR A 141 -8.53 -16.75 -7.41
N ASP A 142 -9.86 -16.77 -7.35
CA ASP A 142 -10.56 -17.41 -6.25
C ASP A 142 -10.35 -18.92 -6.32
N ASP A 143 -9.81 -19.51 -5.25
CA ASP A 143 -9.54 -20.94 -5.15
C ASP A 143 -10.71 -21.72 -4.52
N GLY A 144 -11.79 -21.02 -4.16
CA GLY A 144 -12.97 -21.61 -3.53
C GLY A 144 -12.77 -21.92 -2.04
N THR A 145 -11.69 -21.44 -1.42
CA THR A 145 -11.51 -21.50 0.03
C THR A 145 -12.57 -20.62 0.70
N VAL A 146 -13.28 -21.18 1.67
CA VAL A 146 -14.33 -20.50 2.42
C VAL A 146 -13.95 -20.48 3.90
N PRO A 147 -13.22 -19.43 4.36
CA PRO A 147 -12.89 -19.25 5.76
C PRO A 147 -14.13 -19.21 6.66
N GLU A 148 -14.09 -19.96 7.76
CA GLU A 148 -15.11 -19.85 8.82
C GLU A 148 -14.71 -18.77 9.83
N ASN A 149 -15.45 -17.67 9.84
CA ASN A 149 -15.44 -16.60 10.85
C ASN A 149 -14.05 -16.03 11.22
N PRO A 150 -13.27 -15.50 10.25
CA PRO A 150 -12.01 -14.85 10.57
C PRO A 150 -12.25 -13.58 11.39
N LYS A 151 -11.41 -13.34 12.40
CA LYS A 151 -11.48 -12.12 13.22
C LYS A 151 -10.92 -10.93 12.44
N LEU A 152 -11.81 -10.19 11.78
CA LEU A 152 -11.49 -9.06 10.89
C LEU A 152 -12.16 -7.76 11.36
N ASN A 153 -12.18 -7.54 12.66
CA ASN A 153 -12.92 -6.43 13.29
C ASN A 153 -12.10 -5.12 13.37
N SER A 154 -10.82 -5.17 13.01
CA SER A 154 -9.92 -4.03 13.06
C SER A 154 -8.89 -4.11 11.92
N PRO A 155 -8.35 -2.97 11.47
CA PRO A 155 -7.26 -2.95 10.52
C PRO A 155 -6.02 -3.69 11.07
N ARG A 156 -5.41 -4.56 10.27
CA ARG A 156 -4.16 -5.27 10.63
C ARG A 156 -3.49 -5.87 9.39
N THR A 157 -2.24 -6.31 9.54
CA THR A 157 -1.59 -7.20 8.57
C THR A 157 -2.13 -8.63 8.69
N LEU A 158 -2.04 -9.39 7.59
CA LEU A 158 -2.34 -10.81 7.55
C LEU A 158 -1.06 -11.60 7.27
N HIS A 159 -0.82 -12.66 8.04
CA HIS A 159 0.32 -13.55 7.84
C HIS A 159 -0.14 -14.99 7.93
N ARG A 160 0.27 -15.86 7.00
CA ARG A 160 -0.19 -17.25 6.92
C ARG A 160 0.02 -18.04 8.23
N ASP A 161 1.09 -17.74 8.95
CA ASP A 161 1.41 -18.38 10.23
C ASP A 161 0.37 -18.06 11.34
N ASN A 162 -0.16 -16.83 11.34
CA ASN A 162 -1.16 -16.37 12.31
C ASN A 162 -2.60 -16.46 11.77
N ASP A 163 -2.74 -16.54 10.45
CA ASP A 163 -3.98 -16.52 9.69
C ASP A 163 -4.05 -17.71 8.72
N PRO A 164 -4.21 -18.94 9.26
CA PRO A 164 -4.19 -20.16 8.44
C PRO A 164 -5.35 -20.27 7.44
N TRP A 165 -6.36 -19.39 7.59
CA TRP A 165 -7.48 -19.28 6.68
C TRP A 165 -7.16 -18.50 5.40
N VAL A 166 -6.03 -17.77 5.36
CA VAL A 166 -5.62 -17.00 4.18
C VAL A 166 -5.33 -17.97 3.03
N PRO A 167 -5.99 -17.80 1.87
CA PRO A 167 -5.75 -18.62 0.69
C PRO A 167 -4.29 -18.56 0.25
N GLU A 168 -3.73 -19.70 -0.15
CA GLU A 168 -2.36 -19.77 -0.68
C GLU A 168 -2.10 -18.80 -1.84
N PRO A 169 -3.01 -18.62 -2.81
CA PRO A 169 -2.80 -17.69 -3.91
C PRO A 169 -2.54 -16.25 -3.47
N TRP A 170 -2.97 -15.85 -2.26
CA TRP A 170 -2.78 -14.50 -1.74
C TRP A 170 -1.37 -14.25 -1.24
N THR A 171 -0.63 -15.29 -0.84
CA THR A 171 0.73 -15.17 -0.32
C THR A 171 1.79 -15.55 -1.35
N LEU A 172 1.39 -15.89 -2.58
CA LEU A 172 2.34 -16.17 -3.65
C LEU A 172 3.22 -14.96 -3.92
N LEU A 173 4.45 -15.23 -4.38
CA LEU A 173 5.43 -14.20 -4.74
C LEU A 173 5.76 -13.25 -3.57
N ASP A 174 5.77 -13.79 -2.34
CA ASP A 174 6.10 -13.06 -1.11
C ASP A 174 5.22 -11.80 -0.95
N SER A 175 3.92 -11.97 -1.16
CA SER A 175 2.96 -10.86 -1.10
C SER A 175 2.68 -10.47 0.35
N ALA A 176 2.98 -9.22 0.70
CA ALA A 176 2.53 -8.62 1.95
C ALA A 176 1.01 -8.38 1.89
N LEU A 177 0.31 -8.62 3.00
CA LEU A 177 -1.15 -8.53 3.08
C LEU A 177 -1.60 -7.61 4.21
N ALA A 178 -2.62 -6.80 3.93
CA ALA A 178 -3.32 -5.99 4.92
C ALA A 178 -4.83 -6.12 4.76
N VAL A 179 -5.56 -5.98 5.86
CA VAL A 179 -7.03 -6.04 5.87
C VAL A 179 -7.59 -4.92 6.72
N ALA A 180 -8.77 -4.41 6.35
CA ALA A 180 -9.57 -3.52 7.17
C ALA A 180 -11.08 -3.74 7.00
N PRO A 181 -11.90 -3.50 8.03
CA PRO A 181 -13.35 -3.48 7.89
C PRO A 181 -13.85 -2.34 7.00
N VAL A 182 -14.92 -2.58 6.24
CA VAL A 182 -15.64 -1.57 5.45
C VAL A 182 -17.02 -1.36 6.08
N GLY A 183 -17.08 -0.51 7.10
CA GLY A 183 -18.30 -0.27 7.87
C GLY A 183 -18.69 -1.43 8.80
N PRO A 184 -19.90 -1.42 9.35
CA PRO A 184 -20.33 -2.39 10.37
C PRO A 184 -20.93 -3.69 9.79
N ASP A 185 -21.17 -3.76 8.49
CA ASP A 185 -21.98 -4.83 7.85
C ASP A 185 -21.21 -6.14 7.61
N GLY A 186 -20.04 -6.32 8.22
CA GLY A 186 -19.19 -7.49 7.98
C GLY A 186 -18.45 -7.47 6.64
N LEU A 187 -18.48 -6.37 5.88
CA LEU A 187 -17.59 -6.22 4.73
C LEU A 187 -16.17 -5.92 5.19
N VAL A 188 -15.19 -6.48 4.47
CA VAL A 188 -13.77 -6.25 4.67
C VAL A 188 -13.09 -5.98 3.34
N VAL A 189 -12.05 -5.15 3.36
CA VAL A 189 -11.16 -4.95 2.23
C VAL A 189 -9.80 -5.55 2.55
N ILE A 190 -9.28 -6.36 1.63
CA ILE A 190 -7.96 -6.99 1.69
C ILE A 190 -7.11 -6.41 0.58
N LEU A 191 -5.90 -5.98 0.91
CA LEU A 191 -4.89 -5.55 -0.03
C LEU A 191 -3.74 -6.54 -0.05
N GLY A 192 -3.17 -6.74 -1.23
CA GLY A 192 -1.90 -7.41 -1.38
C GLY A 192 -0.90 -6.60 -2.17
N ARG A 193 0.35 -6.64 -1.72
CA ARG A 193 1.50 -6.02 -2.36
C ARG A 193 2.50 -7.11 -2.69
N THR A 194 2.58 -7.46 -3.97
CA THR A 194 3.44 -8.54 -4.46
C THR A 194 4.88 -8.08 -4.55
N GLY A 195 5.80 -8.81 -3.89
CA GLY A 195 7.24 -8.54 -3.92
C GLY A 195 7.64 -7.16 -3.40
N GLY A 196 6.79 -6.51 -2.60
CA GLY A 196 7.07 -5.23 -1.96
C GLY A 196 7.21 -5.39 -0.45
N PRO A 197 7.63 -4.33 0.27
CA PRO A 197 7.83 -4.41 1.70
C PRO A 197 6.51 -4.63 2.43
N ASP A 198 6.62 -5.18 3.64
CA ASP A 198 5.51 -5.32 4.56
C ASP A 198 4.76 -3.99 4.76
N TYR A 199 3.46 -4.08 5.02
CA TYR A 199 2.67 -2.90 5.37
C TYR A 199 3.07 -2.38 6.74
N LEU A 200 3.40 -1.10 6.79
CA LEU A 200 3.67 -0.38 8.02
C LEU A 200 2.38 -0.10 8.80
N ALA A 201 2.50 0.15 10.10
CA ALA A 201 1.34 0.33 10.99
C ALA A 201 0.48 1.53 10.55
N SER A 202 1.13 2.61 10.10
CA SER A 202 0.45 3.80 9.54
C SER A 202 -0.28 3.50 8.24
N GLU A 203 0.26 2.65 7.36
CA GLU A 203 -0.39 2.23 6.12
C GLU A 203 -1.66 1.42 6.43
N VAL A 204 -1.59 0.54 7.42
CA VAL A 204 -2.72 -0.26 7.91
C VAL A 204 -3.79 0.63 8.57
N GLU A 205 -3.39 1.58 9.41
CA GLU A 205 -4.30 2.56 10.01
C GLU A 205 -5.02 3.37 8.92
N HIS A 206 -4.28 3.81 7.90
CA HIS A 206 -4.83 4.55 6.78
C HIS A 206 -5.83 3.72 5.95
N LEU A 207 -5.54 2.45 5.71
CA LEU A 207 -6.50 1.51 5.12
C LEU A 207 -7.79 1.42 5.97
N GLY A 208 -7.65 1.39 7.30
CA GLY A 208 -8.76 1.46 8.24
C GLY A 208 -9.61 2.72 8.13
N ASN A 209 -8.98 3.88 7.96
CA ASN A 209 -9.66 5.15 7.76
C ASN A 209 -10.45 5.15 6.45
N ILE A 210 -9.86 4.64 5.35
CA ILE A 210 -10.56 4.47 4.07
C ILE A 210 -11.77 3.55 4.24
N GLY A 211 -11.60 2.38 4.84
CA GLY A 211 -12.68 1.42 5.07
C GLY A 211 -13.83 2.00 5.91
N SER A 212 -13.49 2.79 6.94
CA SER A 212 -14.48 3.48 7.78
C SER A 212 -15.27 4.54 7.02
N ILE A 213 -14.60 5.37 6.22
CA ILE A 213 -15.23 6.41 5.40
C ILE A 213 -16.14 5.76 4.35
N VAL A 214 -15.62 4.78 3.61
CA VAL A 214 -16.40 4.09 2.57
C VAL A 214 -17.61 3.39 3.19
N GLY A 215 -17.44 2.67 4.30
CA GLY A 215 -18.54 2.04 5.00
C GLY A 215 -19.63 3.00 5.48
N ALA A 216 -19.30 4.26 5.74
CA ALA A 216 -20.29 5.29 6.04
C ALA A 216 -21.04 5.78 4.79
N THR A 217 -20.39 5.78 3.61
CA THR A 217 -21.01 6.17 2.32
C THR A 217 -21.88 5.08 1.70
N LEU A 218 -21.67 3.81 2.08
CA LEU A 218 -22.44 2.67 1.58
C LEU A 218 -23.81 2.49 2.27
N ARG A 219 -24.16 3.35 3.23
CA ARG A 219 -25.41 3.31 3.99
C ARG A 219 -26.56 4.03 3.29
#